data_AF-A0A431I867-F1
#
_entry.id   AF-A0A431I867-F1
#
_cell.length_a   1.000
_cell.length_b   1.000
_cell.length_c   1.000
_cell.angle_alpha   90.00
_cell.angle_beta   90.00
_cell.angle_gamma   90.00
#
_symmetry.space_group_name_H-M   'P 1'
#
loop_
_entity.id
_entity.type
_entity.pdbx_description
1 polymer ?
#
loop_
_entity_poly.entity_id
_entity_poly.type
_entity_poly.pdbx_seq_one_letter_code
_entity_poly.pdbx_strand_id
1 'polypeptide(L)'
;MIPAPLTPEFDDRSGHALAPLAVADAEGRPVLALVVQATFALFPDLAGRAPPLAPLQRPIALAGEHTGEPGRSSLRREPETAWFKPGTDLVLLGHAQAPGGEPVTQLDAGLRVGATQKIVRVFGDRAWTDTG
;
A
#
# COMPACT_ATOMS: atom_id res chain seq x y z
N MET A 1 -32.71 17.02 24.17
CA MET A 1 -31.52 16.23 24.55
C MET A 1 -31.30 15.22 23.44
N ILE A 2 -30.23 15.33 22.66
CA ILE A 2 -29.91 14.36 21.60
C ILE A 2 -29.21 13.18 22.29
N PRO A 3 -29.70 11.94 22.18
CA PRO A 3 -28.99 10.80 22.75
C PRO A 3 -27.59 10.72 22.14
N ALA A 4 -26.59 10.38 22.95
CA ALA A 4 -25.26 10.13 22.44
C ALA A 4 -25.35 9.06 21.34
N PRO A 5 -24.64 9.24 20.21
CA PRO A 5 -24.66 8.24 19.15
C PRO A 5 -24.23 6.90 19.74
N LEU A 6 -25.03 5.86 19.48
CA LEU A 6 -24.66 4.49 19.79
C LEU A 6 -23.46 4.15 18.90
N THR A 7 -22.27 4.13 19.47
CA THR A 7 -21.11 3.50 18.82
C THR A 7 -21.27 2.00 19.08
N PRO A 8 -21.61 1.18 18.07
CA PRO A 8 -21.68 -0.26 18.28
C PRO A 8 -20.31 -0.76 18.76
N GLU A 9 -20.30 -1.51 19.86
CA GLU A 9 -19.12 -2.25 20.30
C GLU A 9 -18.92 -3.45 19.37
N PHE A 10 -17.71 -3.60 18.82
CA PHE A 10 -17.34 -4.75 18.01
C PHE A 10 -16.49 -5.70 18.84
N ASP A 11 -16.99 -6.93 19.05
CA ASP A 11 -16.18 -8.04 19.56
C ASP A 11 -15.40 -8.65 18.38
N ASP A 12 -14.21 -8.10 18.11
CA ASP A 12 -13.31 -8.61 17.07
C ASP A 12 -12.40 -9.72 17.61
N ARG A 13 -12.57 -10.92 17.03
CA ARG A 13 -11.75 -12.12 17.33
C ARG A 13 -10.92 -12.59 16.13
N SER A 14 -10.85 -11.79 15.07
CA SER A 14 -10.19 -12.16 13.82
C SER A 14 -8.66 -12.17 13.92
N GLY A 15 -8.09 -11.35 14.83
CA GLY A 15 -6.65 -11.11 14.87
C GLY A 15 -6.14 -10.29 13.67
N HIS A 16 -7.04 -9.63 12.94
CA HIS A 16 -6.76 -8.74 11.82
C HIS A 16 -7.02 -7.29 12.21
N ALA A 17 -6.62 -6.34 11.37
CA ALA A 17 -7.10 -4.97 11.54
C ALA A 17 -8.55 -4.89 11.05
N LEU A 18 -9.41 -4.23 11.83
CA LEU A 18 -10.82 -4.04 11.51
C LEU A 18 -11.19 -2.55 11.65
N ALA A 19 -11.94 -2.04 10.68
CA ALA A 19 -12.46 -0.68 10.69
C ALA A 19 -13.93 -0.64 10.27
N PRO A 20 -14.86 -0.19 11.14
CA PRO A 20 -16.24 0.05 10.77
C PRO A 20 -16.39 1.39 10.05
N LEU A 21 -17.19 1.40 8.98
CA LEU A 21 -17.48 2.57 8.16
C LEU A 21 -18.99 2.75 8.03
N ALA A 22 -19.51 3.85 8.59
CA ALA A 22 -20.88 4.29 8.32
C ALA A 22 -20.89 5.05 6.98
N VAL A 23 -21.39 4.40 5.93
CA VAL A 23 -21.35 4.90 4.54
C VAL A 23 -22.69 4.69 3.85
N ALA A 24 -22.84 5.17 2.62
CA ALA A 24 -23.99 4.88 1.78
C ALA A 24 -23.62 3.84 0.73
N ASP A 25 -24.55 2.94 0.41
CA ASP A 25 -24.43 2.03 -0.73
C ASP A 25 -24.68 2.74 -2.07
N ALA A 26 -24.68 1.99 -3.18
CA ALA A 26 -24.89 2.54 -4.52
C ALA A 26 -26.28 3.17 -4.72
N GLU A 27 -27.28 2.77 -3.93
CA GLU A 27 -28.64 3.33 -3.93
C GLU A 27 -28.82 4.47 -2.91
N GLY A 28 -27.75 4.86 -2.22
CA GLY A 28 -27.77 5.93 -1.21
C GLY A 28 -28.33 5.49 0.15
N ARG A 29 -28.57 4.19 0.38
CA ARG A 29 -29.06 3.68 1.66
C ARG A 29 -27.92 3.67 2.68
N PRO A 30 -28.16 4.11 3.93
CA PRO A 30 -27.14 4.05 4.96
C PRO A 30 -26.84 2.59 5.32
N VAL A 31 -25.55 2.24 5.29
CA VAL A 31 -25.05 0.91 5.62
C VAL A 31 -23.82 1.03 6.53
N LEU A 32 -23.59 0.00 7.33
CA LEU A 32 -22.36 -0.18 8.09
C LEU A 32 -21.48 -1.19 7.34
N ALA A 33 -20.45 -0.71 6.66
CA ALA A 33 -19.45 -1.55 6.01
C ALA A 33 -18.31 -1.86 6.99
N LEU A 34 -17.79 -3.09 6.94
CA LEU A 34 -16.61 -3.49 7.71
C LEU A 34 -15.44 -3.70 6.76
N VAL A 35 -14.33 -3.02 7.02
CA VAL A 35 -13.07 -3.29 6.34
C VAL A 35 -12.22 -4.17 7.25
N VAL A 36 -11.75 -5.30 6.71
CA VAL A 36 -10.85 -6.23 7.40
C VAL A 36 -9.56 -6.33 6.60
N GLN A 37 -8.43 -6.12 7.25
CA GLN A 37 -7.10 -6.14 6.62
C GLN A 37 -6.14 -7.03 7.40
N ALA A 38 -5.49 -7.94 6.68
CA ALA A 38 -4.41 -8.75 7.22
C ALA A 38 -3.05 -8.29 6.67
N THR A 39 -2.08 -8.14 7.57
CA THR A 39 -0.67 -7.89 7.24
C THR A 39 0.09 -9.21 7.33
N PHE A 40 0.87 -9.51 6.30
CA PHE A 40 1.69 -10.72 6.20
C PHE A 40 3.18 -10.38 6.19
N ALA A 41 4.01 -11.26 6.73
CA ALA A 41 5.46 -11.15 6.67
C ALA A 41 5.99 -11.90 5.43
N LEU A 42 6.63 -11.17 4.52
CA LEU A 42 7.23 -11.74 3.31
C LEU A 42 8.70 -12.07 3.57
N PHE A 43 9.10 -13.30 3.25
CA PHE A 43 10.47 -13.78 3.37
C PHE A 43 11.00 -14.26 2.01
N PRO A 44 12.30 -14.11 1.72
CA PRO A 44 12.88 -14.57 0.46
C PRO A 44 12.72 -16.08 0.21
N ASP A 45 12.63 -16.89 1.27
CA ASP A 45 12.67 -18.35 1.24
C ASP A 45 11.29 -19.01 1.40
N LEU A 46 10.20 -18.28 1.14
CA LEU A 46 8.84 -18.82 1.25
C LEU A 46 8.63 -20.09 0.40
N ALA A 47 9.45 -20.33 -0.63
CA ALA A 47 9.42 -21.55 -1.46
C ALA A 47 8.02 -21.92 -1.96
N GLY A 48 7.22 -20.91 -2.32
CA GLY A 48 5.84 -21.07 -2.77
C GLY A 48 4.79 -21.27 -1.67
N ARG A 49 5.19 -21.26 -0.39
CA ARG A 49 4.26 -21.29 0.75
C ARG A 49 3.57 -19.94 0.93
N ALA A 50 2.37 -19.98 1.51
CA ALA A 50 1.69 -18.77 1.95
C ALA A 50 2.51 -18.06 3.03
N PRO A 51 2.67 -16.72 2.96
CA PRO A 51 3.36 -15.98 4.00
C PRO A 51 2.56 -16.05 5.32
N PRO A 52 3.24 -16.12 6.48
CA PRO A 52 2.56 -16.06 7.76
C PRO A 52 2.02 -14.65 8.04
N LEU A 53 1.05 -14.53 8.95
CA LEU A 53 0.65 -13.23 9.49
C LEU A 53 1.85 -12.53 10.12
N ALA A 54 1.94 -11.22 9.90
CA ALA A 54 2.91 -10.40 10.59
C ALA A 54 2.57 -10.34 12.09
N PRO A 55 3.57 -10.35 12.99
CA PRO A 55 3.34 -10.20 14.44
C PRO A 55 2.60 -8.92 14.81
N LEU A 56 2.72 -7.88 13.97
CA LEU A 56 2.01 -6.63 14.11
C LEU A 56 1.15 -6.38 12.87
N GLN A 57 -0.16 -6.32 13.08
CA GLN A 57 -1.12 -5.91 12.05
C GLN A 57 -1.04 -4.39 11.85
N ARG A 58 -0.96 -3.95 10.58
CA ARG A 58 -0.95 -2.54 10.25
C ARG A 58 -2.37 -1.96 10.36
N PRO A 59 -2.51 -0.70 10.84
CA PRO A 59 -3.78 0.01 10.74
C PRO A 59 -4.26 0.11 9.29
N ILE A 60 -5.59 0.13 9.11
CA ILE A 60 -6.22 0.31 7.80
C ILE A 60 -6.08 1.77 7.37
N ALA A 61 -5.52 2.01 6.18
CA ALA A 61 -5.32 3.34 5.63
C ALA A 61 -6.59 3.81 4.89
N LEU A 62 -7.63 4.21 5.63
CA LEU A 62 -8.93 4.57 5.03
C LEU A 62 -8.85 5.69 3.99
N ALA A 63 -8.04 6.71 4.25
CA ALA A 63 -7.82 7.85 3.36
C ALA A 63 -6.58 7.68 2.46
N GLY A 64 -5.87 6.55 2.57
CA GLY A 64 -4.54 6.38 2.01
C GLY A 64 -3.49 7.27 2.66
N GLU A 65 -2.26 7.16 2.20
CA GLU A 65 -1.12 7.92 2.69
C GLU A 65 -0.17 8.27 1.55
N HIS A 66 0.44 9.45 1.63
CA HIS A 66 1.45 9.91 0.69
C HIS A 66 2.82 9.97 1.36
N THR A 67 3.90 9.92 0.58
CA THR A 67 5.26 10.06 1.12
C THR A 67 5.59 11.50 1.50
N GLY A 68 4.81 12.47 1.02
CA GLY A 68 4.88 13.89 1.38
C GLY A 68 3.53 14.57 1.10
N GLU A 69 3.57 15.77 0.52
CA GLU A 69 2.35 16.53 0.19
C GLU A 69 1.49 15.79 -0.86
N PRO A 70 0.18 15.58 -0.61
CA PRO A 70 -0.74 14.99 -1.57
C PRO A 70 -0.75 15.74 -2.91
N GLY A 71 -0.77 15.01 -4.03
CA GLY A 71 -0.71 15.60 -5.37
C GLY A 71 0.68 16.08 -5.81
N ARG A 72 1.67 16.12 -4.89
CA ARG A 72 3.07 16.50 -5.18
C ARG A 72 4.09 15.45 -4.78
N SER A 73 3.63 14.31 -4.28
CA SER A 73 4.46 13.19 -3.84
C SER A 73 3.81 11.86 -4.22
N SER A 74 4.59 10.79 -4.16
CA SER A 74 4.11 9.44 -4.46
C SER A 74 3.19 8.91 -3.36
N LEU A 75 2.28 8.01 -3.76
CA LEU A 75 1.44 7.25 -2.84
C LEU A 75 2.31 6.28 -2.02
N ARG A 76 2.10 6.26 -0.71
CA ARG A 76 2.71 5.31 0.23
C ARG A 76 1.77 4.14 0.52
N ARG A 77 0.50 4.43 0.76
CA ARG A 77 -0.57 3.43 0.96
C ARG A 77 -1.82 3.90 0.25
N GLU A 78 -2.48 2.99 -0.45
CA GLU A 78 -3.74 3.28 -1.14
C GLU A 78 -4.88 3.45 -0.11
N PRO A 79 -5.89 4.30 -0.41
CA PRO A 79 -7.15 4.27 0.32
C PRO A 79 -7.83 2.88 0.31
N GLU A 80 -8.14 2.36 1.49
CA GLU A 80 -8.79 1.06 1.67
C GLU A 80 -10.33 1.16 1.79
N THR A 81 -10.94 2.08 1.03
CA THR A 81 -12.38 2.38 1.09
C THR A 81 -13.12 2.07 -0.22
N ALA A 82 -12.42 1.54 -1.22
CA ALA A 82 -13.06 1.11 -2.46
C ALA A 82 -13.99 -0.10 -2.20
N TRP A 83 -15.26 0.01 -2.61
CA TRP A 83 -16.26 -1.07 -2.49
C TRP A 83 -15.86 -2.35 -3.22
N PHE A 84 -15.12 -2.21 -4.32
CA PHE A 84 -14.70 -3.32 -5.14
C PHE A 84 -13.30 -3.04 -5.71
N LYS A 85 -12.37 -3.98 -5.50
CA LYS A 85 -11.05 -3.99 -6.11
C LYS A 85 -10.99 -5.14 -7.12
N PRO A 86 -11.13 -4.88 -8.43
CA PRO A 86 -11.14 -5.94 -9.46
C PRO A 86 -9.79 -6.66 -9.60
N GLY A 87 -8.73 -6.11 -9.00
CA GLY A 87 -7.38 -6.67 -9.04
C GLY A 87 -6.61 -6.33 -7.78
N THR A 88 -5.29 -6.52 -7.85
CA THR A 88 -4.37 -6.24 -6.75
C THR A 88 -3.56 -4.99 -7.02
N ASP A 89 -3.62 -4.04 -6.10
CA ASP A 89 -2.75 -2.87 -6.12
C ASP A 89 -1.34 -3.24 -5.65
N LEU A 90 -0.34 -2.89 -6.47
CA LEU A 90 1.07 -3.20 -6.21
C LEU A 90 1.84 -1.91 -5.98
N VAL A 91 2.28 -1.68 -4.75
CA VAL A 91 3.11 -0.53 -4.38
C VAL A 91 4.51 -1.00 -3.98
N LEU A 92 5.53 -0.54 -4.72
CA LEU A 92 6.93 -0.75 -4.38
C LEU A 92 7.45 0.50 -3.66
N LEU A 93 7.80 0.36 -2.38
CA LEU A 93 8.49 1.39 -1.61
C LEU A 93 9.93 0.94 -1.37
N GLY A 94 10.90 1.73 -1.83
CA GLY A 94 12.30 1.40 -1.63
C GLY A 94 13.24 2.39 -2.29
N HIS A 95 14.53 2.07 -2.19
CA HIS A 95 15.61 2.80 -2.82
C HIS A 95 16.28 1.89 -3.84
N ALA A 96 16.72 2.46 -4.96
CA ALA A 96 17.61 1.75 -5.86
C ALA A 96 19.06 2.11 -5.50
N GLN A 97 19.92 1.09 -5.42
CA GLN A 97 21.33 1.25 -5.06
C GLN A 97 22.20 0.65 -6.15
N ALA A 98 23.33 1.31 -6.43
CA ALA A 98 24.24 0.84 -7.45
C ALA A 98 24.86 -0.52 -7.04
N PRO A 99 24.98 -1.49 -7.97
CA PRO A 99 25.58 -2.78 -7.67
C PRO A 99 27.00 -2.65 -7.12
N GLY A 100 27.30 -3.35 -6.02
CA GLY A 100 28.63 -3.31 -5.40
C GLY A 100 28.99 -1.98 -4.71
N GLY A 101 28.07 -1.00 -4.66
CA GLY A 101 28.33 0.32 -4.08
C GLY A 101 29.09 1.28 -4.98
N GLU A 102 29.49 0.83 -6.17
CA GLU A 102 30.22 1.65 -7.14
C GLU A 102 29.26 2.53 -7.96
N PRO A 103 29.56 3.83 -8.16
CA PRO A 103 28.70 4.73 -8.93
C PRO A 103 28.42 4.23 -10.35
N VAL A 104 27.15 4.26 -10.77
CA VAL A 104 26.71 3.97 -12.14
C VAL A 104 25.93 5.14 -12.72
N THR A 105 26.03 5.36 -14.02
CA THR A 105 25.32 6.45 -14.72
C THR A 105 23.82 6.19 -14.84
N GLN A 106 23.43 4.91 -14.86
CA GLN A 106 22.05 4.46 -14.86
C GLN A 106 21.94 3.04 -14.31
N LEU A 107 20.78 2.68 -13.76
CA LEU A 107 20.40 1.32 -13.40
C LEU A 107 18.91 1.10 -13.64
N ASP A 108 18.52 -0.15 -13.87
CA ASP A 108 17.11 -0.54 -13.91
C ASP A 108 16.70 -1.15 -12.56
N ALA A 109 15.58 -0.70 -12.02
CA ALA A 109 14.97 -1.21 -10.79
C ALA A 109 13.50 -1.57 -11.06
N GLY A 110 12.97 -2.59 -10.38
CA GLY A 110 11.60 -3.01 -10.65
C GLY A 110 11.07 -4.06 -9.70
N LEU A 111 9.78 -4.35 -9.86
CA LEU A 111 9.04 -5.39 -9.15
C LEU A 111 8.30 -6.26 -10.16
N ARG A 112 8.25 -7.57 -9.90
CA ARG A 112 7.40 -8.52 -10.60
C ARG A 112 6.59 -9.33 -9.61
N VAL A 113 5.28 -9.38 -9.79
CA VAL A 113 4.34 -10.19 -9.01
C VAL A 113 3.48 -10.99 -9.99
N GLY A 114 3.66 -12.31 -10.00
CA GLY A 114 3.03 -13.16 -11.02
C GLY A 114 3.38 -12.72 -12.43
N ALA A 115 2.36 -12.39 -13.22
CA ALA A 115 2.49 -11.88 -14.58
C ALA A 115 2.70 -10.35 -14.66
N THR A 116 2.44 -9.61 -13.58
CA THR A 116 2.57 -8.14 -13.56
C THR A 116 4.02 -7.76 -13.29
N GLN A 117 4.60 -6.94 -14.18
CA GLN A 117 5.96 -6.43 -14.03
C GLN A 117 6.01 -4.92 -14.29
N LYS A 118 6.74 -4.21 -13.44
CA LYS A 118 7.10 -2.80 -13.66
C LYS A 118 8.59 -2.61 -13.45
N ILE A 119 9.26 -2.05 -14.47
CA ILE A 119 10.66 -1.63 -14.41
C ILE A 119 10.70 -0.11 -14.61
N VAL A 120 11.57 0.55 -13.83
CA VAL A 120 11.93 1.96 -13.96
C VAL A 120 13.44 2.06 -14.15
N ARG A 121 13.88 3.02 -14.96
CA ARG A 121 15.29 3.36 -15.09
C ARG A 121 15.62 4.54 -14.19
N VAL A 122 16.57 4.35 -13.30
CA VAL A 122 17.12 5.37 -12.42
C VAL A 122 18.38 5.91 -13.10
N PHE A 123 18.46 7.23 -13.24
CA PHE A 123 19.63 7.92 -13.74
C PHE A 123 20.37 8.56 -12.58
N GLY A 124 21.69 8.42 -12.56
CA GLY A 124 22.55 9.18 -11.65
C GLY A 124 22.60 10.66 -12.05
N ASP A 125 23.51 11.39 -11.40
CA ASP A 125 23.72 12.80 -11.67
C ASP A 125 24.08 13.02 -13.15
N ARG A 126 23.39 13.98 -13.79
CA ARG A 126 23.61 14.36 -15.17
C ARG A 126 24.23 15.75 -15.21
N ALA A 127 25.37 15.87 -15.90
CA ALA A 127 26.01 17.13 -16.19
C ALA A 127 25.85 17.47 -17.67
N TRP A 128 25.61 18.75 -17.97
CA TRP A 128 25.77 19.26 -19.32
C TRP A 128 27.26 19.39 -19.60
N THR A 129 27.74 18.72 -20.66
CA THR A 129 29.11 18.91 -21.15
C THR A 129 29.05 19.81 -22.37
N ASP A 130 29.80 20.91 -22.34
CA ASP A 130 30.05 21.72 -23.53
C ASP A 130 30.83 20.84 -24.51
N THR A 131 30.12 20.32 -25.50
CA THR A 131 30.73 19.54 -26.57
C THR A 131 30.71 20.49 -27.75
N GLY A 132 31.85 21.16 -27.94
CA GLY A 132 32.06 22.19 -28.96
C GLY A 132 31.83 21.72 -30.38
#